data_AF-A0A355YFW6-F1
#
_entry.id   AF-A0A355YFW6-F1
#
_cell.length_a   1.000
_cell.length_b   1.000
_cell.length_c   1.000
_cell.angle_alpha   90.00
_cell.angle_beta   90.00
_cell.angle_gamma   90.00
#
_symmetry.space_group_name_H-M   'P 1'
#
loop_
_entity.id
_entity.type
_entity.pdbx_description
1 polymer ?
#
loop_
_entity_poly.entity_id
_entity_poly.type
_entity_poly.pdbx_seq_one_letter_code
_entity_poly.pdbx_strand_id
1 'polypeptide(L)' 'LMRSRDDCVAGYPPRELEDWAQRIGDWRHGRDPHDLPHASPVAAAPAPREVFVYFISAAKHRNPAAARELLRLLGGN' A
#
# COMPACT_ATOMS: atom_id res chain seq x y z
N LEU A 1 -1.06 6.40 -1.55
CA LEU A 1 -1.14 6.44 -0.08
C LEU A 1 -0.12 7.43 0.45
N MET A 2 -0.53 8.67 0.70
CA MET A 2 0.30 9.62 1.46
C MET A 2 -0.50 10.22 2.62
N ARG A 3 -1.81 10.38 2.47
CA ARG A 3 -2.73 10.96 3.45
C ARG A 3 -4.14 10.45 3.21
N SER A 4 -4.80 9.87 4.22
CA SER A 4 -6.22 9.53 4.13
C SER A 4 -7.07 10.80 4.07
N ARG A 5 -8.25 10.73 3.45
CA ARG A 5 -9.14 11.86 3.19
C ARG A 5 -10.50 11.62 3.84
N ASP A 6 -11.08 12.65 4.43
CA ASP A 6 -12.36 12.58 5.14
C ASP A 6 -13.55 12.29 4.23
N ASP A 7 -13.48 12.77 2.99
CA ASP A 7 -14.48 12.61 1.92
C ASP A 7 -14.48 11.20 1.29
N CYS A 8 -13.47 10.39 1.60
CA CYS A 8 -13.35 9.03 1.14
C CYS A 8 -13.75 8.06 2.27
N VAL A 9 -14.78 7.24 2.05
CA VAL A 9 -15.25 6.27 3.06
C VAL A 9 -14.15 5.29 3.47
N ALA A 10 -13.38 4.81 2.50
CA ALA A 10 -12.20 3.95 2.71
C ALA A 10 -10.92 4.75 2.99
N GLY A 11 -11.02 6.04 3.29
CA GLY A 11 -9.88 6.95 3.46
C GLY A 11 -9.12 7.29 2.19
N TYR A 12 -9.32 6.56 1.10
CA TYR A 12 -8.70 6.82 -0.20
C TYR A 12 -9.68 6.52 -1.34
N PRO A 13 -9.46 7.11 -2.53
CA PRO A 13 -10.13 6.66 -3.75
C PRO A 13 -9.82 5.19 -4.03
N PRO A 14 -10.78 4.39 -4.55
CA PRO A 14 -10.57 2.96 -4.82
C PRO A 14 -9.32 2.66 -5.64
N ARG A 15 -9.13 3.40 -6.74
CA ARG A 15 -7.96 3.25 -7.63
C ARG A 15 -6.62 3.43 -6.89
N GLU A 16 -6.55 4.37 -5.94
CA GLU A 16 -5.31 4.56 -5.18
C GLU A 16 -5.03 3.39 -4.23
N LEU A 17 -6.06 2.68 -3.73
CA LEU A 17 -5.85 1.48 -2.93
C LEU A 17 -5.45 0.29 -3.80
N GLU A 18 -6.01 0.17 -5.00
CA GLU A 18 -5.65 -0.84 -6.01
C GLU A 18 -4.19 -0.71 -6.45
N ASP A 19 -3.76 0.52 -6.81
CA ASP A 19 -2.37 0.80 -7.18
C ASP A 19 -1.41 0.37 -6.06
N TRP A 20 -1.79 0.60 -4.81
CA TRP A 20 -0.99 0.18 -3.66
C TRP A 20 -1.02 -1.31 -3.39
N ALA A 21 -2.17 -1.97 -3.58
CA ALA A 21 -2.26 -3.42 -3.49
C ALA A 21 -1.30 -4.08 -4.49
N GLN A 22 -1.21 -3.55 -5.72
CA GLN A 22 -0.26 -4.02 -6.72
C GLN A 22 1.20 -3.85 -6.29
N ARG A 23 1.58 -2.64 -5.83
CA ARG A 23 2.95 -2.36 -5.33
C ARG A 23 3.35 -3.26 -4.16
N ILE A 24 2.41 -3.49 -3.23
CA ILE A 24 2.61 -4.40 -2.10
C ILE A 24 2.80 -5.84 -2.59
N GLY A 25 2.01 -6.27 -3.58
CA GLY A 25 2.17 -7.56 -4.24
C GLY A 25 3.56 -7.72 -4.86
N ASP A 26 4.06 -6.70 -5.56
CA ASP A 26 5.39 -6.70 -6.14
C ASP A 26 6.48 -6.81 -5.08
N TRP A 27 6.41 -5.98 -4.03
CA TRP A 27 7.34 -6.10 -2.91
C TRP A 27 7.31 -7.46 -2.25
N ARG A 28 6.13 -8.07 -2.02
CA ARG A 28 6.03 -9.41 -1.42
C ARG A 28 6.78 -10.48 -2.21
N HIS A 29 6.80 -10.37 -3.53
CA HIS A 29 7.53 -11.28 -4.42
C HIS A 29 8.99 -10.87 -4.63
N GLY A 30 9.46 -9.84 -3.94
CA GLY A 30 10.81 -9.31 -4.08
C GLY A 30 11.03 -8.46 -5.33
N ARG A 31 9.97 -8.15 -6.08
CA ARG A 31 10.04 -7.25 -7.24
C ARG A 31 10.10 -5.81 -6.79
N ASP A 32 10.61 -4.97 -7.69
CA ASP A 32 10.77 -3.55 -7.48
C ASP A 32 9.66 -2.75 -8.19
N PRO A 33 8.84 -1.96 -7.47
CA PRO A 33 7.86 -1.07 -8.09
C PRO A 33 8.55 0.12 -8.76
N HIS A 34 8.54 0.11 -10.09
CA HIS A 34 9.20 1.11 -10.94
C HIS A 34 8.61 2.52 -10.84
N ASP A 35 7.39 2.67 -10.33
CA ASP A 35 6.67 3.92 -10.22
C ASP A 35 6.93 4.68 -8.90
N LEU A 36 7.75 4.10 -8.02
CA LEU A 36 8.15 4.71 -6.76
C LEU A 36 9.61 5.20 -6.83
N PRO A 37 9.90 6.38 -6.25
CA PRO A 37 11.27 6.86 -6.17
C PRO A 37 12.08 6.04 -5.17
N HIS A 38 13.34 5.73 -5.53
CA HIS A 38 14.27 5.04 -4.66
C HIS A 38 15.22 6.01 -3.95
N ALA A 39 15.48 5.76 -2.67
CA ALA A 39 16.48 6.50 -1.90
C ALA A 39 17.91 6.00 -2.13
N SER A 40 18.08 4.84 -2.78
CA SER A 40 19.36 4.16 -3.04
C SER A 40 19.23 3.27 -4.28
N PRO A 41 20.32 2.95 -5.00
CA PRO A 41 20.26 1.97 -6.09
C PRO A 41 19.61 0.65 -5.67
N VAL A 42 18.82 0.05 -6.56
CA VAL A 42 18.16 -1.24 -6.33
C VAL A 42 19.22 -2.34 -6.29
N ALA A 43 19.51 -2.85 -5.10
CA ALA A 43 20.59 -3.79 -4.86
C ALA A 43 20.07 -5.08 -4.22
N ALA A 44 19.48 -5.98 -5.02
CA ALA A 44 19.37 -7.43 -4.75
C ALA A 44 18.70 -8.17 -5.91
N ALA A 45 18.98 -9.47 -6.04
CA ALA A 45 18.11 -10.36 -6.80
C ALA A 45 16.71 -10.44 -6.15
N PRO A 46 15.63 -10.59 -6.93
CA PRO A 46 14.29 -10.68 -6.36
C PRO A 46 14.15 -11.89 -5.42
N ALA A 47 13.83 -11.63 -4.15
CA ALA A 47 13.53 -12.64 -3.16
C ALA A 47 12.25 -12.27 -2.39
N PRO A 48 11.34 -13.23 -2.13
CA PRO A 48 10.14 -12.98 -1.35
C PRO A 48 10.46 -12.36 0.02
N ARG A 49 9.60 -11.45 0.48
CA ARG A 49 9.77 -10.74 1.75
C ARG A 49 8.43 -10.40 2.40
N GLU A 50 8.44 -10.21 3.70
CA GLU A 50 7.29 -9.69 4.42
C GLU A 50 7.14 -8.18 4.18
N VAL A 51 5.90 -7.72 4.02
CA VAL A 51 5.58 -6.32 3.77
C VAL A 51 4.58 -5.86 4.82
N PHE A 52 5.00 -4.89 5.64
CA PHE A 52 4.18 -4.27 6.68
C PHE A 52 3.75 -2.88 6.21
N VAL A 53 2.45 -2.60 6.25
CA VAL A 53 1.87 -1.33 5.80
C VAL A 53 1.10 -0.68 6.93
N TYR A 54 1.40 0.59 7.19
CA TYR A 54 0.81 1.36 8.28
C TYR A 54 0.06 2.58 7.76
N PHE A 55 -1.17 2.78 8.23
CA PHE A 55 -1.96 3.98 7.98
C PHE A 55 -1.89 4.93 9.19
N ILE A 56 -1.07 5.99 9.11
CA ILE A 56 -0.77 6.85 10.27
C ILE A 56 -1.09 8.34 10.07
N SER A 57 -1.36 8.76 8.83
CA SER A 57 -1.44 10.16 8.42
C SER A 57 -2.87 10.63 8.11
N ALA A 58 -3.12 11.94 8.29
CA ALA A 58 -4.33 12.68 7.95
C ALA A 58 -5.63 12.22 8.65
N ALA A 59 -6.69 11.86 7.92
CA ALA A 59 -7.99 11.48 8.47
C ALA A 59 -7.92 10.17 9.28
N LYS A 60 -7.38 10.24 10.51
CA LYS A 60 -7.04 9.08 11.36
C LYS A 60 -8.23 8.15 11.60
N HIS A 61 -9.44 8.69 11.67
CA HIS A 61 -10.65 7.89 11.85
C HIS A 61 -10.99 7.02 10.61
N ARG A 62 -10.48 7.38 9.43
CA ARG A 62 -10.60 6.58 8.19
C ARG A 62 -9.52 5.52 8.04
N ASN A 63 -8.42 5.60 8.79
CA ASN A 63 -7.29 4.67 8.66
C ASN A 63 -7.68 3.19 8.89
N PRO A 64 -8.56 2.84 9.85
CA PRO A 64 -9.05 1.47 9.98
C PRO A 64 -9.83 0.99 8.75
N ALA A 65 -10.64 1.86 8.14
CA ALA A 65 -11.38 1.53 6.92
C ALA A 65 -10.44 1.31 5.74
N ALA A 66 -9.43 2.18 5.59
CA ALA A 66 -8.39 2.04 4.57
C ALA A 66 -7.61 0.73 4.71
N ALA A 67 -7.24 0.36 5.94
CA ALA A 67 -6.54 -0.90 6.21
C ALA A 67 -7.39 -2.13 5.85
N ARG A 68 -8.67 -2.13 6.23
CA ARG A 68 -9.60 -3.22 5.90
C ARG A 68 -9.79 -3.36 4.39
N GLU A 69 -9.96 -2.25 3.68
CA GLU A 69 -10.15 -2.28 2.23
C GLU A 69 -8.88 -2.74 1.51
N LEU A 70 -7.71 -2.28 1.95
CA LEU A 70 -6.44 -2.74 1.40
C LEU A 70 -6.22 -4.24 1.65
N LEU A 71 -6.56 -4.75 2.85
CA LEU A 71 -6.50 -6.19 3.15
C LEU A 71 -7.41 -7.00 2.22
N ARG A 72 -8.65 -6.53 1.99
CA ARG A 72 -9.59 -7.14 1.04
C ARG A 72 -9.02 -7.20 -0.37
N LEU A 73 -8.42 -6.11 -0.86
CA LEU A 73 -7.79 -6.05 -2.19
C LEU A 73 -6.58 -6.99 -2.31
N LEU A 74 -5.88 -7.25 -1.21
CA LEU A 74 -4.76 -8.20 -1.15
C LEU A 74 -5.21 -9.67 -1.01
N GLY A 75 -6.51 -9.94 -0.96
CA GLY A 75 -7.07 -11.29 -0.74
C GLY A 75 -6.99 -11.78 0.70
N GLY A 76 -6.78 -10.88 1.67
CA GLY A 76 -6.89 -11.19 3.09
C GLY A 76 -8.37 -11.27 3.50
N ASN A 77 -8.76 -12.40 4.07
CA ASN A 77 -10.12 -12.65 4.57
C ASN A 77 -10.27 -12.16 6.01
#